data_AF-A0A0B7IZ45-F1
#
_entry.id   AF-A0A0B7IZ45-F1
#
_cell.length_a   1.000
_cell.length_b   1.000
_cell.length_c   1.000
_cell.angle_alpha   90.00
_cell.angle_beta   90.00
_cell.angle_gamma   90.00
#
_symmetry.space_group_name_H-M   'P 1'
#
loop_
_entity.id
_entity.type
_entity.pdbx_description
1 polymer ?
#
loop_
_entity_poly.entity_id
_entity_poly.type
_entity_poly.pdbx_seq_one_letter_code
_entity_poly.pdbx_strand_id
1 'polypeptide(L)'
;MAIVFSEQFAGFCPYCDQSILKKADYCHHCGKSLYSDPADLQPLRAPLSASAFNSLIKETSHLFLIWCCCISLLGGAALIDYFYHSISPIIIATVAFIYAQIFLTAKLDELSTATKHAPQPIAFISLLLPVIGTIFCYQHLIFLAQAKIQRQALA
;
A
#
# COMPACT_ATOMS: atom_id res chain seq x y z
N MET A 1 -40.11 1.74 -9.74
CA MET A 1 -39.27 0.82 -10.55
C MET A 1 -38.32 0.14 -9.58
N ALA A 2 -38.66 -1.07 -9.11
CA ALA A 2 -37.84 -1.78 -8.12
C ALA A 2 -36.67 -2.45 -8.83
N ILE A 3 -35.45 -2.04 -8.51
CA ILE A 3 -34.23 -2.70 -8.99
C ILE A 3 -34.09 -3.98 -8.17
N VAL A 4 -34.49 -5.11 -8.74
CA VAL A 4 -34.27 -6.43 -8.16
C VAL A 4 -32.81 -6.77 -8.40
N PHE A 5 -31.95 -6.57 -7.40
CA PHE A 5 -30.60 -7.12 -7.40
C PHE A 5 -30.71 -8.64 -7.24
N SER A 6 -30.61 -9.39 -8.33
CA SER A 6 -30.38 -10.83 -8.24
C SER A 6 -28.95 -11.04 -7.74
N GLU A 7 -28.77 -11.21 -6.43
CA GLU A 7 -27.50 -11.65 -5.86
C GLU A 7 -27.17 -13.03 -6.41
N GLN A 8 -26.24 -13.08 -7.36
CA GLN A 8 -25.76 -14.33 -7.91
C GLN A 8 -24.72 -14.89 -6.93
N PHE A 9 -25.15 -15.71 -5.97
CA PHE A 9 -24.24 -16.38 -5.05
C PHE A 9 -23.43 -17.48 -5.77
N ALA A 10 -22.13 -17.57 -5.48
CA ALA A 10 -21.21 -18.54 -6.11
C ALA A 10 -21.04 -19.85 -5.32
N GLY A 11 -21.60 -19.94 -4.11
CA GLY A 11 -21.43 -21.10 -3.24
C GLY A 11 -21.40 -20.71 -1.76
N PHE A 12 -20.89 -21.61 -0.92
CA PHE A 12 -20.76 -21.45 0.53
C PHE A 12 -19.30 -21.40 0.96
N CYS A 13 -19.01 -20.66 2.02
CA CYS A 13 -17.67 -20.53 2.57
C CYS A 13 -17.24 -21.82 3.29
N PRO A 14 -16.09 -22.42 2.94
CA PRO A 14 -15.65 -23.69 3.53
C PRO A 14 -15.27 -23.60 5.02
N TYR A 15 -15.25 -22.38 5.59
CA TYR A 15 -14.87 -22.15 6.98
C TYR A 15 -16.02 -21.77 7.90
N CYS A 16 -17.13 -21.28 7.36
CA CYS A 16 -18.27 -20.82 8.16
C CYS A 16 -19.62 -21.18 7.56
N ASP A 17 -19.62 -21.89 6.43
CA ASP A 17 -20.78 -22.37 5.68
C ASP A 17 -21.81 -21.29 5.30
N GLN A 18 -21.40 -20.01 5.35
CA GLN A 18 -22.23 -18.89 4.91
C GLN A 18 -22.10 -18.65 3.41
N SER A 19 -23.17 -18.17 2.78
CA SER A 19 -23.23 -17.89 1.34
C SER A 19 -22.24 -16.80 0.92
N ILE A 20 -21.61 -16.98 -0.24
CA ILE A 20 -20.62 -16.05 -0.79
C ILE A 20 -21.15 -15.42 -2.08
N LEU A 21 -20.94 -14.11 -2.22
CA LEU A 21 -21.16 -13.35 -3.45
C LEU A 21 -20.28 -13.87 -4.62
N LYS A 22 -20.81 -13.95 -5.84
CA LYS A 22 -19.97 -14.26 -7.02
C LYS A 22 -18.81 -13.28 -7.12
N LYS A 23 -17.58 -13.84 -7.20
CA LYS A 23 -16.29 -13.14 -7.30
C LYS A 23 -15.79 -12.46 -6.01
N ALA A 24 -16.20 -12.94 -4.83
CA ALA A 24 -15.58 -12.48 -3.59
C ALA A 24 -14.26 -13.23 -3.34
N ASP A 25 -13.17 -12.48 -3.14
CA ASP A 25 -11.85 -13.06 -2.85
C ASP A 25 -11.69 -13.49 -1.38
N TYR A 26 -12.55 -12.96 -0.52
CA TYR A 26 -12.63 -13.20 0.91
C TYR A 26 -14.09 -13.39 1.33
N CYS A 27 -14.30 -14.20 2.36
CA CYS A 27 -15.62 -14.36 2.95
C CYS A 27 -15.98 -13.08 3.73
N HIS A 28 -17.08 -12.42 3.35
CA HIS A 28 -17.57 -11.23 4.06
C HIS A 28 -18.05 -11.51 5.49
N HIS A 29 -18.34 -12.77 5.83
CA HIS A 29 -18.79 -13.16 7.18
C HIS A 29 -17.63 -13.45 8.13
N CYS A 30 -16.61 -14.19 7.67
CA CYS A 30 -15.53 -14.66 8.54
C CYS A 30 -14.16 -14.05 8.22
N GLY A 31 -14.05 -13.23 7.16
CA GLY A 31 -12.82 -12.57 6.75
C GLY A 31 -11.74 -13.49 6.19
N LYS A 32 -12.00 -14.80 6.06
CA LYS A 32 -11.03 -15.77 5.55
C LYS A 32 -10.99 -15.75 4.02
N SER A 33 -9.80 -15.88 3.45
CA SER A 33 -9.63 -15.98 1.99
C SER A 33 -10.31 -17.24 1.48
N LEU A 34 -11.01 -17.12 0.36
CA LEU A 34 -11.74 -18.24 -0.24
C LEU A 34 -10.90 -19.03 -1.23
N TYR A 35 -9.75 -18.48 -1.63
CA TYR A 35 -8.72 -19.21 -2.35
C TYR A 35 -7.83 -19.94 -1.35
N SER A 36 -7.89 -21.27 -1.40
CA SER A 36 -7.06 -22.17 -0.59
C SER A 36 -5.72 -22.53 -1.27
N ASP A 37 -5.47 -22.01 -2.48
CA ASP A 37 -4.19 -22.17 -3.17
C ASP A 37 -3.54 -20.81 -3.46
N PRO A 38 -2.34 -20.51 -2.90
CA PRO A 38 -1.61 -19.29 -3.22
C PRO A 38 -1.11 -19.24 -4.68
N ALA A 39 -1.38 -20.27 -5.48
CA ALA A 39 -1.04 -20.36 -6.89
C ALA A 39 -2.03 -19.61 -7.82
N ASP A 40 -3.31 -19.48 -7.45
CA ASP A 40 -4.35 -18.95 -8.35
C ASP A 40 -4.61 -17.44 -8.24
N LEU A 41 -4.01 -16.76 -7.25
CA LEU A 41 -4.17 -15.31 -7.04
C LEU A 41 -3.08 -14.44 -7.67
N GLN A 42 -2.06 -15.03 -8.29
CA GLN A 42 -1.12 -14.25 -9.08
C GLN A 42 -1.48 -14.37 -10.56
N PRO A 43 -2.07 -13.35 -11.21
CA PRO A 43 -2.02 -13.28 -12.65
C PRO A 43 -0.54 -13.12 -13.00
N LEU A 44 0.11 -14.24 -13.33
CA LEU A 44 1.26 -14.42 -14.22
C LEU A 44 2.08 -13.14 -14.50
N ARG A 45 2.57 -12.43 -13.47
CA ARG A 45 3.56 -11.37 -13.65
C ARG A 45 4.89 -12.09 -13.73
N ALA A 46 5.44 -12.13 -14.94
CA ALA A 46 6.80 -12.59 -15.17
C ALA A 46 7.73 -12.01 -14.08
N PRO A 47 8.69 -12.79 -13.56
CA PRO A 47 9.61 -12.30 -12.54
C PRO A 47 10.21 -10.97 -13.03
N LEU A 48 9.99 -9.89 -12.28
CA LEU A 48 10.55 -8.58 -12.64
C LEU A 48 12.06 -8.77 -12.82
N SER A 49 12.57 -8.36 -13.99
CA SER A 49 14.01 -8.30 -14.25
C SER A 49 14.71 -7.48 -13.15
N ALA A 50 15.93 -7.85 -12.79
CA ALA A 50 16.69 -7.19 -11.73
C ALA A 50 16.84 -5.67 -11.97
N SER A 51 16.91 -5.24 -13.23
CA SER A 51 16.93 -3.81 -13.61
C SER A 51 15.62 -3.09 -13.29
N ALA A 52 14.47 -3.70 -13.61
CA ALA A 52 13.16 -3.13 -13.29
C ALA A 52 12.92 -3.02 -11.78
N PHE A 53 13.37 -4.01 -11.01
CA PHE A 53 13.29 -4.00 -9.55
C PHE A 53 14.14 -2.88 -8.93
N ASN A 54 15.37 -2.69 -9.41
CA ASN A 54 16.24 -1.58 -8.97
C ASN A 54 15.66 -0.20 -9.31
N SER A 55 15.03 -0.06 -10.49
CA SER A 55 14.31 1.18 -10.85
C SER A 55 13.18 1.47 -9.87
N LEU A 56 12.38 0.45 -9.52
CA LEU A 56 11.26 0.58 -8.59
C LEU A 56 11.71 1.00 -7.19
N ILE A 57 12.81 0.45 -6.68
CA ILE A 57 13.39 0.88 -5.39
C ILE A 57 13.82 2.34 -5.46
N LYS A 58 14.50 2.74 -6.54
CA LYS A 58 14.99 4.10 -6.74
C LYS A 58 13.84 5.11 -6.79
N GLU A 59 12.80 4.82 -7.57
CA GLU A 59 11.57 5.61 -7.64
C GLU A 59 10.89 5.73 -6.27
N THR A 60 10.74 4.61 -5.56
CA THR A 60 10.13 4.59 -4.22
C THR A 60 10.95 5.43 -3.23
N SER A 61 12.29 5.39 -3.33
CA SER A 61 13.19 6.17 -2.49
C SER A 61 13.08 7.68 -2.77
N HIS A 62 12.99 8.07 -4.04
CA HIS A 62 12.78 9.47 -4.40
C HIS A 62 11.42 10.00 -3.91
N LEU A 63 10.36 9.20 -4.02
CA LEU A 63 9.04 9.55 -3.49
C LEU A 63 9.04 9.66 -1.97
N PHE A 64 9.77 8.79 -1.28
CA PHE A 64 9.95 8.89 0.17
C PHE A 64 10.65 10.19 0.58
N LEU A 65 11.69 10.62 -0.16
CA LEU A 65 12.35 11.90 0.09
C LEU A 65 11.42 13.11 -0.15
N ILE A 66 10.62 13.08 -1.23
CA ILE A 66 9.61 14.11 -1.50
C ILE A 66 8.59 14.17 -0.37
N TRP A 67 8.15 13.00 0.12
CA TRP A 67 7.23 12.91 1.25
C TRP A 67 7.83 13.48 2.54
N CYS A 68 9.10 13.19 2.85
CA CYS A 68 9.82 13.80 3.96
C CYS A 68 9.90 15.34 3.82
N CYS A 69 10.13 15.84 2.61
CA CYS A 69 10.13 17.27 2.32
C CYS A 69 8.74 17.89 2.59
N CYS A 70 7.66 17.21 2.21
CA CYS A 70 6.29 17.67 2.48
C CYS A 70 5.99 17.76 3.98
N ILE A 71 6.49 16.83 4.80
CA ILE A 71 6.35 16.89 6.27
C ILE A 71 7.09 18.11 6.83
N SER A 72 8.32 18.36 6.37
CA SER A 72 9.09 19.55 6.79
C SER A 72 8.39 20.85 6.41
N LEU A 73 7.77 20.90 5.22
CA LEU A 73 6.96 22.05 4.78
C LEU A 73 5.70 22.24 5.62
N LEU A 74 5.04 21.16 6.03
CA LEU A 74 3.93 21.21 6.99
C LEU A 74 4.34 21.83 8.32
N GLY A 75 5.50 21.43 8.86
CA GLY A 75 6.08 22.03 10.06
C GLY A 75 6.39 23.52 9.89
N GLY A 76 6.99 23.89 8.75
CA GLY A 76 7.25 25.29 8.40
C GLY A 76 5.98 26.12 8.25
N ALA A 77 4.94 25.57 7.62
CA ALA A 77 3.65 26.22 7.45
C ALA A 77 2.95 26.43 8.80
N ALA A 78 3.04 25.46 9.72
CA ALA A 78 2.51 25.61 11.09
C ALA A 78 3.24 26.72 11.87
N LEU A 79 4.55 26.86 11.70
CA LEU A 79 5.31 27.98 12.29
C LEU A 79 4.88 29.33 11.69
N ILE A 80 4.67 29.40 10.37
CA ILE A 80 4.20 30.63 9.72
C ILE A 80 2.81 31.03 10.23
N ASP A 81 1.89 30.08 10.37
CA ASP A 81 0.57 30.35 10.94
C ASP A 81 0.64 30.85 12.39
N TYR A 82 1.53 30.26 13.20
CA TYR A 82 1.74 30.70 14.57
C TYR A 82 2.21 32.16 14.67
N PHE A 83 3.10 32.62 13.77
CA PHE A 83 3.65 33.98 13.82
C PHE A 83 2.84 35.01 13.01
N TYR A 84 2.24 34.60 11.90
CA TYR A 84 1.63 35.50 10.91
C TYR A 84 0.11 35.33 10.78
N HIS A 85 -0.50 34.38 11.52
CA HIS A 85 -1.93 34.08 11.48
C HIS A 85 -2.50 33.90 10.06
N SER A 86 -1.69 33.34 9.17
CA SER A 86 -2.03 33.09 7.78
C SER A 86 -2.26 31.60 7.57
N ILE A 87 -3.50 31.24 7.21
CA ILE A 87 -3.96 29.84 7.07
C ILE A 87 -3.60 29.26 5.67
N SER A 88 -3.44 30.12 4.66
CA SER A 88 -3.16 29.71 3.28
C SER A 88 -1.94 28.78 3.13
N PRO A 89 -0.79 29.00 3.79
CA PRO A 89 0.38 28.11 3.72
C PRO A 89 0.09 26.71 4.29
N ILE A 90 -0.72 26.61 5.36
CA ILE A 90 -1.12 25.34 5.96
C ILE A 90 -1.95 24.52 4.97
N ILE A 91 -2.92 25.15 4.31
CA ILE A 91 -3.77 24.44 3.34
C ILE A 91 -2.93 23.90 2.19
N ILE A 92 -2.04 24.71 1.62
CA ILE A 92 -1.16 24.30 0.51
C ILE A 92 -0.26 23.13 0.95
N ALA A 93 0.39 23.23 2.11
CA ALA A 93 1.27 22.19 2.63
C ALA A 93 0.52 20.88 2.92
N THR A 94 -0.71 20.98 3.46
CA THR A 94 -1.56 19.83 3.76
C THR A 94 -1.98 19.09 2.49
N VAL A 95 -2.42 19.82 1.46
CA VAL A 95 -2.81 19.22 0.17
C VAL A 95 -1.61 18.54 -0.48
N ALA A 96 -0.44 19.19 -0.49
CA ALA A 96 0.79 18.61 -1.02
C ALA A 96 1.19 17.31 -0.29
N PHE A 97 1.08 17.30 1.05
CA PHE A 97 1.36 16.13 1.86
C PHE A 97 0.40 14.97 1.58
N ILE A 98 -0.91 15.22 1.51
CA ILE A 98 -1.90 14.17 1.20
C ILE A 98 -1.61 13.55 -0.17
N TYR A 99 -1.28 14.39 -1.15
CA TYR A 99 -0.95 13.91 -2.49
C TYR A 99 0.31 13.03 -2.47
N ALA A 100 1.39 13.50 -1.82
CA ALA A 100 2.62 12.72 -1.67
C ALA A 100 2.38 11.40 -0.91
N GLN A 101 1.53 11.42 0.12
CA GLN A 101 1.17 10.25 0.91
C GLN A 101 0.49 9.18 0.06
N ILE A 102 -0.53 9.55 -0.73
CA ILE A 102 -1.26 8.60 -1.59
C ILE A 102 -0.32 7.96 -2.62
N PHE A 103 0.50 8.77 -3.29
CA PHE A 103 1.45 8.28 -4.29
C PHE A 103 2.51 7.36 -3.69
N LEU A 104 3.04 7.69 -2.51
CA LEU A 104 4.00 6.87 -1.80
C LEU A 104 3.39 5.53 -1.38
N THR A 105 2.17 5.54 -0.83
CA THR A 105 1.47 4.30 -0.45
C THR A 105 1.23 3.40 -1.66
N ALA A 106 0.80 3.95 -2.81
CA ALA A 106 0.61 3.17 -4.04
C ALA A 106 1.92 2.50 -4.52
N LYS A 107 3.05 3.20 -4.42
CA LYS A 107 4.36 2.65 -4.81
C LYS A 107 4.92 1.64 -3.81
N LEU A 108 4.67 1.85 -2.52
CA LEU A 108 4.99 0.84 -1.49
C LEU A 108 4.19 -0.44 -1.69
N ASP A 109 2.93 -0.35 -2.12
CA ASP A 109 2.09 -1.51 -2.45
C ASP A 109 2.65 -2.28 -3.66
N GLU A 110 3.06 -1.56 -4.72
CA GLU A 110 3.72 -2.14 -5.90
C GLU A 110 5.03 -2.86 -5.52
N LEU A 111 5.84 -2.26 -4.64
CA LEU A 111 7.08 -2.84 -4.13
C LEU A 111 6.81 -4.07 -3.24
N SER A 112 5.75 -4.05 -2.43
CA SER A 112 5.34 -5.18 -1.59
C SER A 112 4.93 -6.39 -2.44
N THR A 113 4.16 -6.14 -3.50
CA THR A 113 3.74 -7.15 -4.48
C THR A 113 4.96 -7.75 -5.18
N ALA A 114 5.92 -6.90 -5.61
CA ALA A 114 7.15 -7.34 -6.26
C ALA A 114 8.08 -8.18 -5.34
N THR A 115 8.00 -7.98 -4.02
CA THR A 115 8.79 -8.73 -3.03
C THR A 115 8.14 -10.04 -2.58
N LYS A 116 6.96 -10.41 -3.12
CA LYS A 116 6.19 -11.62 -2.75
C LYS A 116 5.85 -11.71 -1.25
N HIS A 117 5.85 -10.59 -0.54
CA HIS A 117 5.15 -10.54 0.74
C HIS A 117 3.69 -10.28 0.44
N ALA A 118 2.80 -11.19 0.88
CA ALA A 118 1.37 -10.91 0.91
C ALA A 118 1.14 -9.56 1.63
N PRO A 119 0.13 -8.77 1.24
CA PRO A 119 -0.15 -7.47 1.85
C PRO A 119 -0.42 -7.71 3.34
N GLN A 120 0.61 -7.55 4.15
CA GLN A 120 0.51 -7.73 5.59
C GLN A 120 -0.33 -6.58 6.16
N PRO A 121 -0.86 -6.72 7.39
CA PRO A 121 -1.54 -5.66 8.13
C PRO A 121 -0.76 -4.32 8.21
N ILE A 122 0.51 -4.33 7.84
CA ILE A 122 1.43 -3.19 7.77
C ILE A 122 0.92 -2.08 6.83
N ALA A 123 0.32 -2.42 5.68
CA ALA A 123 -0.31 -1.42 4.81
C ALA A 123 -1.49 -0.72 5.53
N PHE A 124 -2.22 -1.47 6.37
CA PHE A 124 -3.31 -0.95 7.19
C PHE A 124 -2.81 -0.08 8.36
N ILE A 125 -1.68 -0.44 8.98
CA ILE A 125 -1.00 0.37 10.01
C ILE A 125 -0.51 1.70 9.43
N SER A 126 -0.02 1.70 8.18
CA SER A 126 0.35 2.94 7.46
C SER A 126 -0.84 3.85 7.14
N LEU A 127 -2.07 3.33 7.16
CA LEU A 127 -3.28 4.15 7.03
C LEU A 127 -3.70 4.77 8.37
N LEU A 128 -3.48 4.05 9.48
CA LEU A 128 -3.87 4.44 10.84
C LEU A 128 -2.92 5.46 11.47
N LEU A 129 -1.62 5.33 11.22
CA LEU A 129 -0.57 6.27 11.62
C LEU A 129 0.25 6.63 10.38
N PRO A 130 -0.20 7.60 9.56
CA PRO A 130 0.35 7.85 8.23
C PRO A 130 1.84 8.17 8.24
N VAL A 131 2.35 8.82 9.28
CA VAL A 131 3.77 9.14 9.36
C VAL A 131 4.60 7.93 9.82
N ILE A 132 4.29 7.39 11.00
CA ILE A 132 5.09 6.32 11.62
C ILE A 132 4.95 5.00 10.83
N GLY A 133 3.74 4.65 10.43
CA GLY A 133 3.47 3.42 9.68
C GLY A 133 4.12 3.45 8.30
N THR A 134 4.15 4.60 7.62
CA THR A 134 4.85 4.74 6.33
C THR A 134 6.37 4.58 6.48
N ILE A 135 6.97 5.16 7.52
CA ILE A 135 8.41 5.01 7.80
C ILE A 135 8.76 3.54 8.06
N PHE A 136 8.01 2.87 8.94
CA PHE A 136 8.26 1.46 9.26
C PHE A 136 8.05 0.55 8.04
N CYS A 137 6.97 0.78 7.27
CA CYS A 137 6.69 0.04 6.05
C CYS A 137 7.81 0.20 5.01
N TYR A 138 8.28 1.43 4.81
CA TYR A 138 9.38 1.72 3.88
C TYR A 138 10.67 1.03 4.30
N GLN A 139 11.07 1.15 5.58
CA GLN A 139 12.30 0.52 6.09
C GLN A 139 12.26 -1.00 5.94
N HIS A 140 11.13 -1.62 6.31
CA HIS A 140 10.95 -3.07 6.22
C HIS A 140 11.00 -3.56 4.75
N LEU A 141 10.30 -2.88 3.84
CA LEU A 141 10.29 -3.25 2.43
C LEU A 141 11.65 -3.07 1.75
N ILE A 142 12.38 -1.99 2.06
CA ILE A 142 13.74 -1.81 1.52
C ILE A 142 14.70 -2.87 2.02
N PHE A 143 14.66 -3.22 3.30
CA PHE A 143 15.51 -4.27 3.84
C PHE A 143 15.27 -5.61 3.11
N LEU A 144 14.00 -5.99 2.92
CA LEU A 144 13.63 -7.18 2.18
C LEU A 144 14.05 -7.12 0.70
N ALA A 145 13.89 -5.96 0.07
CA ALA A 145 14.29 -5.73 -1.30
C ALA A 145 15.81 -5.90 -1.49
N GLN A 146 16.61 -5.36 -0.57
CA GLN A 146 18.07 -5.50 -0.56
C GLN A 146 18.50 -6.96 -0.32
N ALA A 147 17.87 -7.65 0.63
CA ALA A 147 18.13 -9.06 0.89
C ALA A 147 17.83 -9.93 -0.36
N LYS A 148 16.79 -9.59 -1.12
CA LYS A 148 16.44 -10.29 -2.37
C LYS A 148 17.47 -10.04 -3.48
N ILE A 149 17.95 -8.80 -3.63
CA ILE A 149 19.00 -8.46 -4.61
C ILE A 149 20.29 -9.22 -4.29
N GLN A 150 20.70 -9.27 -3.03
CA GLN A 150 21.90 -10.03 -2.62
C GLN A 150 21.78 -11.53 -2.96
N ARG A 151 20.62 -12.14 -2.74
CA ARG A 151 20.38 -13.55 -3.09
C ARG A 151 20.43 -13.79 -4.60
N GLN A 152 19.96 -12.84 -5.42
CA GLN A 152 20.02 -12.94 -6.88
C GLN A 152 21.44 -12.75 -7.44
N ALA A 153 22.33 -12.05 -6.72
CA ALA A 153 23.73 -11.88 -7.13
C ALA A 153 24.64 -13.09 -6.77
N LEU A 154 24.18 -13.95 -5.87
CA LEU A 154 24.90 -15.14 -5.38
C LEU A 154 24.50 -16.44 -6.09
N ALA A 155 23.44 -16.42 -6.89
CA ALA A 155 22.91 -17.55 -7.67
C ALA A 155 23.32 -17.43 -9.14
#